data_AF-A0A1E5FXP4-F1
#
_entry.id   AF-A0A1E5FXP4-F1
#
_cell.length_a   1.000
_cell.length_b   1.000
_cell.length_c   1.000
_cell.angle_alpha   90.00
_cell.angle_beta   90.00
_cell.angle_gamma   90.00
#
_symmetry.space_group_name_H-M   'P 1'
#
loop_
_entity.id
_entity.type
_entity.pdbx_description
1 polymer ?
#
loop_
_entity_poly.entity_id
_entity_poly.type
_entity_poly.pdbx_seq_one_letter_code
_entity_poly.pdbx_strand_id
1 'polypeptide(L)'
;MNKFDWFSKLGNVVGVSFPFTSNFIQLKAEIDSYHLEQRVKVLEDPISSIAPNVIELSKALYSDFKQCNDHFLDFSDNYKTYERTIHLLDGAGYINKAGIIIEFDNPIYILYMAGWSESDQILSELVGYVDSCESGVCIPLANLSTSFDVPDKLIIAIFEIYAEKGLGFYDNTIGHESYIGK
;
A
#
# COMPACT_ATOMS: atom_id res chain seq x y z
N MET A 1 -3.25 14.90 22.62
CA MET A 1 -2.38 13.85 22.04
C MET A 1 -1.90 14.38 20.70
N ASN A 2 -0.59 14.63 20.59
CA ASN A 2 -0.02 15.49 19.56
C ASN A 2 0.08 14.78 18.19
N LYS A 3 -0.30 15.50 17.12
CA LYS A 3 -0.26 15.09 15.71
C LYS A 3 1.15 14.81 15.13
N PHE A 4 2.19 14.94 15.94
CA PHE A 4 3.60 14.84 15.56
C PHE A 4 4.24 13.46 15.84
N ASP A 5 3.48 12.50 16.37
CA ASP A 5 4.04 11.23 16.88
C ASP A 5 4.34 10.16 15.82
N TRP A 6 3.81 10.27 14.60
CA TRP A 6 4.07 9.27 13.55
C TRP A 6 5.36 9.56 12.80
N PHE A 7 5.62 10.83 12.47
CA PHE A 7 6.86 11.28 11.85
C PHE A 7 8.06 11.17 12.80
N SER A 8 7.86 11.38 14.10
CA SER A 8 8.92 11.25 15.11
C SER A 8 9.28 9.79 15.44
N LYS A 9 8.32 8.85 15.33
CA LYS A 9 8.60 7.41 15.42
C LYS A 9 9.39 6.89 14.23
N LEU A 10 9.18 7.47 13.05
CA LEU A 10 9.94 7.15 11.83
C LEU A 10 11.31 7.84 11.77
N GLY A 11 11.42 9.07 12.28
CA GLY A 11 12.62 9.90 12.16
C GLY A 11 13.68 9.74 13.25
N ASN A 12 13.39 9.04 14.36
CA ASN A 12 14.34 8.87 15.47
C ASN A 12 14.69 7.41 15.78
N VAL A 13 14.83 6.56 14.76
CA VAL A 13 15.68 5.37 14.86
C VAL A 13 17.03 5.71 14.23
N VAL A 14 17.81 6.52 14.95
CA VAL A 14 19.24 6.64 14.71
C VAL A 14 19.85 5.30 15.10
N GLY A 15 20.26 4.53 14.08
CA GLY A 15 21.27 3.49 14.11
C GLY A 15 21.17 2.45 15.21
N VAL A 16 20.78 1.22 14.87
CA VAL A 16 21.58 -0.02 15.05
C VAL A 16 20.80 -1.15 14.34
N SER A 17 21.43 -1.71 13.30
CA SER A 17 21.29 -3.10 12.81
C SER A 17 20.01 -3.63 12.14
N PHE A 18 19.40 -2.95 11.15
CA PHE A 18 18.51 -3.65 10.19
C PHE A 18 18.65 -3.08 8.75
N PRO A 19 19.11 -3.87 7.76
CA PRO A 19 19.44 -3.39 6.41
C PRO A 19 18.24 -3.17 5.47
N PHE A 20 16.99 -3.37 5.92
CA PHE A 20 15.81 -3.37 5.05
C PHE A 20 14.91 -2.12 5.20
N THR A 21 15.11 -1.29 6.22
CA THR A 21 14.25 -0.12 6.50
C THR A 21 14.39 1.02 5.50
N SER A 22 15.51 1.09 4.76
CA SER A 22 15.71 2.11 3.72
C SER A 22 14.78 1.92 2.52
N ASN A 23 14.45 0.67 2.17
CA ASN A 23 13.83 0.36 0.88
C ASN A 23 12.36 0.77 0.85
N PHE A 24 11.63 0.59 1.96
CA PHE A 24 10.25 1.07 2.06
C PHE A 24 10.17 2.61 2.09
N ILE A 25 11.08 3.27 2.82
CA ILE A 25 11.17 4.73 2.86
C ILE A 25 11.54 5.28 1.48
N GLN A 26 12.44 4.61 0.76
CA GLN A 26 12.81 4.94 -0.60
C GLN A 26 11.65 4.71 -1.57
N LEU A 27 10.97 3.56 -1.50
CA LEU A 27 9.80 3.27 -2.33
C LEU A 27 8.72 4.33 -2.15
N LYS A 28 8.48 4.73 -0.89
CA LYS A 28 7.57 5.82 -0.54
C LYS A 28 8.01 7.14 -1.19
N ALA A 29 9.26 7.54 -1.00
CA ALA A 29 9.81 8.75 -1.61
C ALA A 29 9.79 8.72 -3.14
N GLU A 30 9.94 7.55 -3.77
CA GLU A 30 9.86 7.39 -5.21
C GLU A 30 8.42 7.45 -5.74
N ILE A 31 7.45 6.84 -5.05
CA ILE A 31 6.02 7.01 -5.34
C ILE A 31 5.66 8.50 -5.25
N ASP A 32 6.17 9.20 -4.22
CA ASP A 32 5.99 10.63 -4.05
C ASP A 32 6.59 11.43 -5.22
N SER A 33 7.75 10.99 -5.75
CA SER A 33 8.42 11.64 -6.88
C SER A 33 7.71 11.44 -8.22
N TYR A 34 7.07 10.29 -8.44
CA TYR A 34 6.33 9.99 -9.66
C TYR A 34 5.08 10.88 -9.83
N HIS A 35 4.53 11.37 -8.71
CA HIS A 35 3.33 12.23 -8.68
C HIS A 35 3.60 13.75 -8.67
N LEU A 36 4.83 14.21 -8.93
CA LEU A 36 5.20 15.61 -8.80
C LEU A 36 5.15 16.42 -10.10
N GLU A 37 3.96 16.93 -10.44
CA GLU A 37 3.86 18.19 -11.20
C GLU A 37 2.90 19.26 -10.64
N GLN A 38 2.19 19.09 -9.49
CA GLN A 38 1.50 20.24 -8.84
C GLN A 38 1.43 20.25 -7.29
N ARG A 39 2.04 21.31 -6.73
CA ARG A 39 1.71 22.12 -5.52
C ARG A 39 2.01 21.57 -4.10
N VAL A 40 3.05 22.19 -3.55
CA VAL A 40 3.88 21.89 -2.37
C VAL A 40 3.24 22.13 -0.98
N LYS A 41 1.95 21.87 -0.79
CA LYS A 41 1.32 21.87 0.55
C LYS A 41 0.37 20.71 0.83
N VAL A 42 -0.02 19.96 -0.20
CA VAL A 42 -0.73 18.67 -0.15
C VAL A 42 0.26 17.49 -0.08
N LEU A 43 1.56 17.79 -0.15
CA LEU A 43 2.64 16.83 -0.45
C LEU A 43 3.14 15.95 0.69
N GLU A 44 2.76 16.18 1.96
CA GLU A 44 3.25 15.31 3.04
C GLU A 44 2.39 14.04 3.19
N ASP A 45 1.11 14.12 2.79
CA ASP A 45 0.20 12.99 2.66
C ASP A 45 -1.04 13.42 1.83
N PRO A 46 -1.03 13.23 0.49
CA PRO A 46 -2.13 13.69 -0.37
C PRO A 46 -3.45 12.99 -0.02
N ILE A 47 -3.38 11.74 0.44
CA ILE A 47 -4.55 10.92 0.75
C ILE A 47 -5.16 11.33 2.09
N SER A 48 -4.34 11.51 3.14
CA SER A 48 -4.83 12.03 4.44
C SER A 48 -5.43 13.43 4.34
N SER A 49 -5.04 14.21 3.34
CA SER A 49 -5.58 15.56 3.13
C SER A 49 -7.00 15.58 2.57
N ILE A 50 -7.49 14.45 2.00
CA ILE A 50 -8.78 14.35 1.31
C ILE A 50 -9.95 14.55 2.28
N ALA A 51 -9.92 13.90 3.44
CA ALA A 51 -10.92 14.11 4.49
C ALA A 51 -10.35 13.81 5.89
N PRO A 52 -10.92 14.41 6.96
CA PRO A 52 -10.40 14.27 8.32
C PRO A 52 -10.34 12.84 8.87
N ASN A 53 -11.20 11.96 8.37
CA ASN A 53 -11.39 10.58 8.81
C ASN A 53 -10.83 9.55 7.80
N VAL A 54 -10.03 9.98 6.81
CA VAL A 54 -9.42 9.06 5.82
C VAL A 54 -8.55 8.02 6.50
N ILE A 55 -7.68 8.41 7.44
CA ILE A 55 -6.79 7.46 8.12
C ILE A 55 -7.58 6.39 8.88
N GLU A 56 -8.63 6.80 9.60
CA GLU A 56 -9.50 5.88 10.34
C GLU A 56 -10.22 4.92 9.40
N LEU A 57 -10.75 5.45 8.30
CA LEU A 57 -11.35 4.65 7.23
C LEU A 57 -10.34 3.67 6.63
N SER A 58 -9.15 4.12 6.24
CA SER A 58 -8.13 3.30 5.60
C SER A 58 -7.67 2.14 6.49
N LYS A 59 -7.57 2.35 7.81
CA LYS A 59 -7.30 1.26 8.76
C LYS A 59 -8.45 0.27 8.85
N ALA A 60 -9.69 0.76 8.88
CA ALA A 60 -10.87 -0.09 8.92
C ALA A 60 -10.97 -0.95 7.64
N LEU A 61 -10.84 -0.32 6.47
CA LEU A 61 -10.83 -1.00 5.18
C LEU A 61 -9.69 -2.01 5.10
N TYR A 62 -8.47 -1.68 5.55
CA TYR A 62 -7.36 -2.62 5.54
C TYR A 62 -7.61 -3.85 6.44
N SER A 63 -8.17 -3.63 7.63
CA SER A 63 -8.51 -4.72 8.56
C SER A 63 -9.50 -5.70 7.92
N ASP A 64 -10.57 -5.19 7.32
CA ASP A 64 -11.59 -6.03 6.68
C ASP A 64 -11.04 -6.70 5.41
N PHE A 65 -10.25 -5.94 4.63
CA PHE A 65 -9.53 -6.44 3.48
C PHE A 65 -8.59 -7.61 3.82
N LYS A 66 -7.85 -7.51 4.93
CA LYS A 66 -6.97 -8.59 5.43
C LYS A 66 -7.73 -9.80 5.92
N GLN A 67 -8.90 -9.61 6.53
CA GLN A 67 -9.73 -10.73 7.01
C GLN A 67 -10.38 -11.51 5.86
N CYS A 68 -10.85 -10.81 4.84
CA CYS A 68 -11.53 -11.44 3.70
C CYS A 68 -10.54 -11.98 2.66
N ASN A 69 -9.34 -11.38 2.56
CA ASN A 69 -8.39 -11.57 1.45
C ASN A 69 -9.10 -11.53 0.08
N ASP A 70 -10.12 -10.67 -0.03
CA ASP A 70 -10.97 -10.54 -1.20
C ASP A 70 -10.72 -9.19 -1.88
N HIS A 71 -11.01 -9.14 -3.16
CA HIS A 71 -10.84 -7.98 -4.04
C HIS A 71 -11.90 -6.90 -3.77
N PHE A 72 -12.98 -7.29 -3.08
CA PHE A 72 -14.18 -6.51 -2.89
C PHE A 72 -14.50 -6.42 -1.40
N LEU A 73 -14.89 -5.23 -0.95
CA LEU A 73 -15.53 -5.05 0.34
C LEU A 73 -16.99 -4.61 0.16
N ASP A 74 -17.87 -5.22 0.94
CA ASP A 74 -19.25 -4.78 1.03
C ASP A 74 -19.33 -3.50 1.87
N PHE A 75 -19.93 -2.46 1.29
CA PHE A 75 -20.26 -1.21 1.94
C PHE A 75 -21.42 -1.42 2.91
N SER A 76 -21.07 -2.04 4.03
CA SER A 76 -21.97 -2.28 5.15
C SER A 76 -22.33 -0.98 5.89
N ASP A 77 -23.32 -1.06 6.77
CA ASP A 77 -23.71 0.03 7.66
C ASP A 77 -22.54 0.61 8.47
N ASN A 78 -21.48 -0.17 8.69
CA ASN A 78 -20.27 0.22 9.40
C ASN A 78 -19.51 1.36 8.70
N TYR A 79 -19.70 1.51 7.38
CA TYR A 79 -19.01 2.49 6.57
C TYR A 79 -19.84 3.74 6.24
N LYS A 80 -21.13 3.77 6.63
CA LYS A 80 -22.02 4.92 6.37
C LYS A 80 -21.51 6.22 6.97
N THR A 81 -20.87 6.17 8.14
CA THR A 81 -20.25 7.35 8.77
C THR A 81 -19.08 7.91 7.96
N TYR A 82 -18.49 7.11 7.07
CA TYR A 82 -17.40 7.48 6.17
C TYR A 82 -17.87 7.70 4.71
N GLU A 83 -19.18 7.70 4.43
CA GLU A 83 -19.74 7.77 3.07
C GLU A 83 -19.16 8.93 2.25
N ARG A 84 -19.10 10.13 2.84
CA ARG A 84 -18.50 11.30 2.18
C ARG A 84 -17.04 11.06 1.81
N THR A 85 -16.28 10.44 2.69
CA THR A 85 -14.84 10.19 2.52
C THR A 85 -14.59 9.14 1.46
N ILE A 86 -15.42 8.11 1.44
CA ILE A 86 -15.40 7.08 0.42
C ILE A 86 -15.70 7.70 -0.95
N HIS A 87 -16.72 8.56 -1.07
CA HIS A 87 -16.98 9.27 -2.32
C HIS A 87 -15.84 10.20 -2.76
N LEU A 88 -15.12 10.80 -1.82
CA LEU A 88 -13.95 11.62 -2.15
C LEU A 88 -12.76 10.77 -2.61
N LEU A 89 -12.53 9.60 -2.01
CA LEU A 89 -11.50 8.64 -2.44
C LEU A 89 -11.82 8.04 -3.80
N ASP A 90 -13.10 7.72 -4.04
CA ASP A 90 -13.63 7.24 -5.33
C ASP A 90 -13.45 8.30 -6.43
N GLY A 91 -13.89 9.54 -6.16
CA GLY A 91 -13.69 10.66 -7.08
C GLY A 91 -12.22 11.04 -7.33
N ALA A 92 -11.31 10.64 -6.45
CA ALA A 92 -9.86 10.83 -6.60
C ALA A 92 -9.16 9.62 -7.25
N GLY A 93 -9.88 8.52 -7.53
CA GLY A 93 -9.33 7.32 -8.18
C GLY A 93 -8.49 6.43 -7.27
N TYR A 94 -8.61 6.56 -5.94
CA TYR A 94 -7.91 5.71 -4.97
C TYR A 94 -8.67 4.41 -4.67
N ILE A 95 -9.99 4.44 -4.79
CA ILE A 95 -10.88 3.28 -4.71
C ILE A 95 -11.89 3.38 -5.85
N ASN A 96 -12.62 2.30 -6.13
CA ASN A 96 -13.77 2.33 -7.02
C ASN A 96 -15.01 1.88 -6.25
N LYS A 97 -16.04 2.74 -6.17
CA LYS A 97 -17.31 2.40 -5.51
C LYS A 97 -18.40 2.06 -6.52
N ALA A 98 -18.64 0.77 -6.73
CA ALA A 98 -19.72 0.24 -7.55
C ALA A 98 -20.95 -0.13 -6.70
N GLY A 99 -21.81 0.85 -6.44
CA GLY A 99 -23.04 0.63 -5.66
C GLY A 99 -22.74 0.36 -4.19
N ILE A 100 -22.93 -0.89 -3.74
CA ILE A 100 -22.55 -1.35 -2.39
C ILE A 100 -21.16 -1.96 -2.35
N ILE A 101 -20.47 -2.09 -3.46
CA ILE A 101 -19.14 -2.73 -3.50
C ILE A 101 -18.06 -1.64 -3.53
N ILE A 102 -17.01 -1.83 -2.75
CA ILE A 102 -15.76 -1.05 -2.81
C ILE A 102 -14.67 -1.97 -3.35
N GLU A 103 -14.03 -1.53 -4.43
CA GLU A 103 -12.92 -2.18 -5.11
C GLU A 103 -11.62 -1.44 -4.84
N PHE A 104 -10.54 -2.22 -4.64
CA PHE A 104 -9.19 -1.72 -4.40
C PHE A 104 -8.27 -2.15 -5.55
N ASP A 105 -8.29 -1.37 -6.63
CA ASP A 105 -7.43 -1.61 -7.80
C ASP A 105 -6.24 -0.66 -7.87
N ASN A 106 -6.21 0.38 -7.03
CA ASN A 106 -5.12 1.33 -7.02
C ASN A 106 -3.97 0.83 -6.11
N PRO A 107 -2.81 0.43 -6.67
CA PRO A 107 -1.73 -0.14 -5.87
C PRO A 107 -1.13 0.85 -4.88
N ILE A 108 -1.17 2.15 -5.20
CA ILE A 108 -0.71 3.21 -4.30
C ILE A 108 -1.62 3.32 -3.07
N TYR A 109 -2.93 3.22 -3.26
CA TYR A 109 -3.87 3.26 -2.13
C TYR A 109 -3.78 2.00 -1.25
N ILE A 110 -3.53 0.83 -1.86
CA ILE A 110 -3.28 -0.41 -1.10
C ILE A 110 -2.04 -0.28 -0.21
N LEU A 111 -0.93 0.20 -0.76
CA LEU A 111 0.28 0.49 0.03
C LEU A 111 0.03 1.54 1.12
N TYR A 112 -0.76 2.57 0.82
CA TYR A 112 -1.13 3.59 1.79
C TYR A 112 -1.91 3.00 2.97
N MET A 113 -2.92 2.18 2.71
CA MET A 113 -3.69 1.48 3.73
C MET A 113 -2.82 0.57 4.60
N ALA A 114 -1.89 -0.17 3.96
CA ALA A 114 -0.94 -1.04 4.64
C ALA A 114 0.04 -0.24 5.52
N GLY A 115 0.54 0.90 5.04
CA GLY A 115 1.44 1.78 5.80
C GLY A 115 0.84 2.34 7.10
N TRP A 116 -0.49 2.37 7.22
CA TRP A 116 -1.18 2.78 8.44
C TRP A 116 -1.54 1.62 9.38
N SER A 117 -1.45 0.37 8.90
CA SER A 117 -2.07 -0.79 9.54
C SER A 117 -1.08 -1.92 9.86
N GLU A 118 -0.08 -2.14 9.00
CA GLU A 118 0.98 -3.13 9.20
C GLU A 118 2.16 -2.55 9.98
N SER A 119 3.02 -3.44 10.49
CA SER A 119 4.28 -3.00 11.10
C SER A 119 5.28 -2.57 10.02
N ASP A 120 6.07 -1.53 10.34
CA ASP A 120 7.15 -1.06 9.47
C ASP A 120 8.13 -2.18 9.10
N GLN A 121 8.33 -3.15 10.01
CA GLN A 121 9.18 -4.31 9.78
C GLN A 121 8.64 -5.20 8.66
N ILE A 122 7.37 -5.59 8.70
CA ILE A 122 6.74 -6.44 7.67
C ILE A 122 6.83 -5.76 6.30
N LEU A 123 6.51 -4.47 6.24
CA LEU A 123 6.56 -3.71 4.99
C LEU A 123 7.98 -3.57 4.45
N SER A 124 8.95 -3.30 5.33
CA SER A 124 10.36 -3.18 4.96
C SER A 124 10.94 -4.50 4.47
N GLU A 125 10.62 -5.62 5.13
CA GLU A 125 11.08 -6.94 4.73
C GLU A 125 10.44 -7.38 3.41
N LEU A 126 9.13 -7.16 3.24
CA LEU A 126 8.41 -7.49 2.01
C LEU A 126 8.96 -6.72 0.81
N VAL A 127 9.09 -5.38 0.94
CA VAL A 127 9.67 -4.55 -0.12
C VAL A 127 11.13 -4.92 -0.34
N GLY A 128 11.91 -5.11 0.71
CA GLY A 128 13.31 -5.50 0.61
C GLY A 128 13.50 -6.82 -0.14
N TYR A 129 12.60 -7.78 0.04
CA TYR A 129 12.62 -9.06 -0.67
C TYR A 129 12.37 -8.89 -2.18
N VAL A 130 11.40 -8.06 -2.56
CA VAL A 130 11.11 -7.78 -3.98
C VAL A 130 12.21 -6.94 -4.61
N ASP A 131 12.73 -5.95 -3.89
CA ASP A 131 13.78 -5.02 -4.34
C ASP A 131 15.13 -5.72 -4.55
N SER A 132 15.45 -6.70 -3.71
CA SER A 132 16.69 -7.50 -3.82
C SER A 132 16.57 -8.70 -4.78
N CYS A 133 15.48 -8.79 -5.53
CA CYS A 133 15.28 -9.84 -6.52
C CYS A 133 16.34 -9.75 -7.63
N GLU A 134 17.14 -10.81 -7.78
CA GLU A 134 18.13 -10.87 -8.85
C GLU A 134 17.44 -10.92 -10.23
N SER A 135 18.07 -10.29 -11.23
CA SER A 135 17.57 -10.29 -12.61
C SER A 135 17.31 -11.73 -13.11
N GLY A 136 16.07 -11.98 -13.56
CA GLY A 136 15.62 -13.26 -14.07
C GLY A 136 15.11 -14.24 -13.00
N VAL A 137 15.17 -13.88 -11.72
CA VAL A 137 14.56 -14.67 -10.65
C VAL A 137 13.07 -14.38 -10.58
N CYS A 138 12.27 -15.45 -10.49
CA CYS A 138 10.82 -15.39 -10.33
C CYS A 138 10.45 -15.53 -8.84
N ILE A 139 9.62 -14.61 -8.36
CA ILE A 139 9.04 -14.58 -7.02
C ILE A 139 7.54 -14.86 -7.15
N PRO A 140 7.08 -16.09 -6.85
CA PRO A 140 5.66 -16.42 -6.82
C PRO A 140 4.95 -15.72 -5.66
N LEU A 141 3.72 -15.23 -5.90
CA LEU A 141 2.84 -14.64 -4.88
C LEU A 141 2.67 -15.59 -3.68
N ALA A 142 2.37 -16.87 -3.94
CA ALA A 142 2.13 -17.88 -2.92
C ALA A 142 3.30 -18.01 -1.90
N ASN A 143 4.54 -17.78 -2.32
CA ASN A 143 5.70 -17.84 -1.43
C ASN A 143 5.69 -16.66 -0.44
N LEU A 144 5.33 -15.47 -0.92
CA LEU A 144 5.29 -14.25 -0.10
C LEU A 144 4.08 -14.24 0.84
N SER A 145 2.89 -14.62 0.35
CA SER A 145 1.68 -14.64 1.17
C SER A 145 1.81 -15.57 2.37
N THR A 146 2.44 -16.74 2.16
CA THR A 146 2.72 -17.70 3.24
C THR A 146 3.76 -17.18 4.24
N SER A 147 4.69 -16.33 3.80
CA SER A 147 5.83 -15.89 4.61
C SER A 147 5.51 -14.65 5.47
N PHE A 148 4.67 -13.74 4.97
CA PHE A 148 4.50 -12.41 5.57
C PHE A 148 3.16 -12.18 6.28
N ASP A 149 2.20 -13.12 6.24
CA ASP A 149 0.85 -12.96 6.80
C ASP A 149 0.21 -11.60 6.40
N VAL A 150 0.34 -11.28 5.11
CA VAL A 150 -0.21 -10.07 4.51
C VAL A 150 -1.20 -10.46 3.41
N PRO A 151 -2.16 -9.58 3.07
CA PRO A 151 -3.10 -9.87 2.01
C PRO A 151 -2.42 -9.97 0.64
N ASP A 152 -2.95 -10.81 -0.24
CA ASP A 152 -2.37 -11.04 -1.57
C ASP A 152 -2.30 -9.76 -2.40
N LYS A 153 -3.32 -8.88 -2.32
CA LYS A 153 -3.29 -7.61 -3.05
C LYS A 153 -2.19 -6.67 -2.61
N LEU A 154 -1.72 -6.75 -1.36
CA LEU A 154 -0.59 -5.91 -0.95
C LEU A 154 0.67 -6.31 -1.71
N ILE A 155 0.89 -7.62 -1.85
CA ILE A 155 2.02 -8.16 -2.60
C ILE A 155 1.88 -7.83 -4.09
N ILE A 156 0.69 -8.03 -4.67
CA ILE A 156 0.39 -7.68 -6.06
C ILE A 156 0.62 -6.19 -6.31
N ALA A 157 0.16 -5.32 -5.41
CA ALA A 157 0.36 -3.88 -5.54
C ALA A 157 1.85 -3.49 -5.59
N ILE A 158 2.70 -4.18 -4.81
CA ILE A 158 4.15 -3.98 -4.88
C ILE A 158 4.68 -4.46 -6.23
N PHE A 159 4.25 -5.63 -6.72
CA PHE A 159 4.66 -6.14 -8.03
C PHE A 159 4.29 -5.18 -9.17
N GLU A 160 3.07 -4.66 -9.16
CA GLU A 160 2.57 -3.68 -10.12
C GLU A 160 3.43 -2.41 -10.10
N ILE A 161 3.70 -1.85 -8.93
CA ILE A 161 4.51 -0.63 -8.80
C ILE A 161 5.95 -0.84 -9.29
N TYR A 162 6.57 -1.99 -8.97
CA TYR A 162 7.91 -2.29 -9.44
C TYR A 162 7.95 -2.53 -10.97
N ALA A 163 6.92 -3.19 -11.52
CA ALA A 163 6.79 -3.40 -12.95
C ALA A 163 6.54 -2.07 -13.71
N GLU A 164 5.69 -1.19 -13.18
CA GLU A 164 5.45 0.15 -13.75
C GLU A 164 6.70 1.02 -13.75
N LYS A 165 7.57 0.87 -12.74
CA LYS A 165 8.88 1.51 -12.67
C LYS A 165 9.91 0.89 -13.61
N GLY A 166 9.59 -0.23 -14.25
CA GLY A 166 10.48 -0.95 -15.16
C GLY A 166 11.63 -1.69 -14.45
N LEU A 167 11.49 -1.96 -13.15
CA LEU A 167 12.44 -2.72 -12.31
C LEU A 167 12.25 -4.24 -12.43
N GLY A 168 11.16 -4.67 -13.05
CA GLY A 168 10.84 -6.06 -13.26
C GLY A 168 9.61 -6.24 -14.15
N PHE A 169 9.11 -7.47 -14.19
CA PHE A 169 7.89 -7.85 -14.88
C PHE A 169 6.94 -8.52 -13.91
N TYR A 170 5.71 -8.05 -13.86
CA TYR A 170 4.63 -8.72 -13.15
C TYR A 170 3.90 -9.66 -14.12
N ASP A 171 3.94 -10.96 -13.84
CA ASP A 171 3.12 -11.98 -14.51
C ASP A 171 1.78 -12.08 -13.77
N ASN A 172 0.70 -11.71 -14.48
CA ASN A 172 -0.67 -11.70 -13.97
C ASN A 172 -1.48 -12.93 -14.44
N THR A 173 -0.81 -14.00 -14.85
CA THR A 173 -1.49 -15.26 -15.21
C THR A 173 -2.24 -15.81 -13.99
N ILE A 174 -3.56 -16.00 -14.14
CA ILE A 174 -4.45 -16.47 -13.08
C ILE A 174 -3.90 -17.76 -12.44
N GLY A 175 -3.69 -17.74 -11.12
CA GLY A 175 -3.19 -18.88 -10.35
C GLY A 175 -1.67 -19.07 -10.40
N HIS A 176 -0.97 -18.17 -11.09
CA HIS A 176 0.48 -18.16 -11.24
C HIS A 176 1.04 -16.73 -11.10
N GLU A 177 0.37 -15.87 -10.32
CA GLU A 177 0.85 -14.50 -10.11
C GLU A 177 2.28 -14.50 -9.56
N SER A 178 3.18 -13.80 -10.25
CA SER A 178 4.58 -13.75 -9.88
C SER A 178 5.28 -12.48 -10.37
N TYR A 179 6.37 -12.12 -9.71
CA TYR A 179 7.25 -11.03 -10.11
C TYR A 179 8.59 -11.55 -10.59
N ILE A 180 9.12 -10.98 -11.68
CA ILE A 180 10.42 -11.35 -12.24
C ILE A 180 11.32 -10.11 -12.24
N GLY A 181 12.43 -10.17 -11.52
CA GLY A 181 13.42 -9.08 -11.48
C GLY A 181 14.07 -8.84 -12.86
N LYS A 182 14.41 -7.59 -13.18
CA LYS A 182 15.07 -7.19 -14.43
C LYS A 182 16.50 -6.68 -14.22
#